data_AF-E9SEU0-F1
#
_entry.id   AF-E9SEU0-F1
#
_cell.length_a   1.000
_cell.length_b   1.000
_cell.length_c   1.000
_cell.angle_alpha   90.00
_cell.angle_beta   90.00
_cell.angle_gamma   90.00
#
_symmetry.space_group_name_H-M   'P 1'
#
loop_
_entity.id
_entity.type
_entity.pdbx_description
1 polymer ?
#
loop_
_entity_poly.entity_id
_entity_poly.type
_entity_poly.pdbx_seq_one_letter_code
_entity_poly.pdbx_strand_id
1 'polypeptide(L)'
;MGVTLSGKPDSRITAKSLDMSYGSFFRLRCIAAKHLNDEFFYLYKSMINNRNEEDWKEFDECINDCIQHHKLDKTASDCKLLDFFFLSDCEGKITYGACKKLYELLKNEDDDQKLGYVGKADCATMGDLKNLLLDIYKNKGRLEWL
;
A
#
# COMPACT_ATOMS: atom_id res chain seq x y z
N MET A 1 2.83 -18.24 1.02
CA MET A 1 2.63 -17.29 2.12
C MET A 1 2.44 -15.91 1.48
N GLY A 2 1.44 -15.16 1.91
CA GLY A 2 1.07 -13.91 1.28
C GLY A 2 0.00 -13.19 2.07
N VAL A 3 -0.59 -12.18 1.45
CA VAL A 3 -1.50 -11.22 2.07
C VAL A 3 -2.80 -11.19 1.29
N THR A 4 -3.92 -11.13 2.01
CA THR A 4 -5.25 -10.90 1.46
C THR A 4 -5.69 -9.48 1.77
N LEU A 5 -5.75 -8.62 0.76
CA LEU A 5 -6.36 -7.30 0.88
C LEU A 5 -7.87 -7.44 0.85
N SER A 6 -8.60 -6.88 1.81
CA SER A 6 -10.06 -6.94 1.84
C SER A 6 -10.68 -5.59 2.18
N GLY A 7 -11.72 -5.22 1.43
CA GLY A 7 -12.55 -4.07 1.77
C GLY A 7 -13.55 -4.45 2.85
N LYS A 8 -13.54 -3.75 3.98
CA LYS A 8 -14.61 -3.81 4.98
C LYS A 8 -15.47 -2.56 4.85
N PRO A 9 -16.58 -2.61 4.09
CA PRO A 9 -17.54 -1.52 4.08
C PRO A 9 -18.26 -1.41 5.43
N ASP A 10 -18.72 -0.20 5.76
CA ASP A 10 -19.59 0.06 6.92
C ASP A 10 -21.06 -0.34 6.64
N SER A 11 -21.37 -0.70 5.38
CA SER A 11 -22.69 -1.14 4.92
C SER A 11 -22.62 -2.44 4.11
N ARG A 12 -23.78 -3.09 3.90
CA ARG A 12 -24.00 -4.50 3.51
C ARG A 12 -23.50 -4.95 2.11
N ILE A 13 -22.40 -4.40 1.59
CA ILE A 13 -21.80 -4.85 0.33
C ILE A 13 -20.82 -5.98 0.62
N THR A 14 -20.86 -7.04 -0.19
CA THR A 14 -19.93 -8.16 -0.13
C THR A 14 -18.48 -7.66 -0.19
N ALA A 15 -17.68 -8.03 0.81
CA ALA A 15 -16.27 -7.68 0.86
C ALA A 15 -15.54 -8.32 -0.33
N LYS A 16 -15.14 -7.51 -1.31
CA LYS A 16 -14.17 -7.94 -2.33
C LYS A 16 -12.80 -8.09 -1.65
N SER A 17 -12.13 -9.20 -1.95
CA SER A 17 -10.79 -9.49 -1.47
C SER A 17 -9.85 -9.82 -2.62
N LEU A 18 -8.56 -9.51 -2.45
CA LEU A 18 -7.50 -9.74 -3.42
C LEU A 18 -6.34 -10.45 -2.73
N ASP A 19 -6.01 -11.64 -3.22
CA ASP A 19 -4.89 -12.43 -2.70
C ASP A 19 -3.61 -12.14 -3.48
N MET A 20 -2.52 -11.90 -2.77
CA MET A 20 -1.20 -11.71 -3.37
C MET A 20 -0.07 -12.25 -2.49
N SER A 21 1.13 -12.39 -3.06
CA SER A 21 2.33 -12.76 -2.28
C SER A 21 2.86 -11.57 -1.48
N TYR A 22 3.65 -11.82 -0.43
CA TYR A 22 4.36 -10.75 0.29
C TYR A 22 5.26 -9.93 -0.65
N GLY A 23 5.95 -10.59 -1.59
CA GLY A 23 6.78 -9.90 -2.59
C GLY A 23 5.96 -8.99 -3.51
N SER A 24 4.77 -9.45 -3.93
CA SER A 24 3.83 -8.62 -4.70
C SER A 24 3.31 -7.43 -3.89
N PHE A 25 3.02 -7.64 -2.60
CA PHE A 25 2.56 -6.58 -1.71
C PHE A 25 3.64 -5.52 -1.46
N PHE A 26 4.88 -5.95 -1.21
CA PHE A 26 6.04 -5.05 -1.14
C PHE A 26 6.26 -4.30 -2.46
N ARG A 27 6.11 -4.98 -3.60
CA ARG A 27 6.17 -4.31 -4.92
C ARG A 27 5.07 -3.27 -5.08
N LEU A 28 3.85 -3.56 -4.65
CA LEU A 28 2.74 -2.60 -4.67
C LEU A 28 3.08 -1.35 -3.85
N ARG A 29 3.63 -1.53 -2.64
CA ARG A 29 4.10 -0.40 -1.82
C ARG A 29 5.22 0.37 -2.51
N CYS A 30 6.18 -0.31 -3.13
CA CYS A 30 7.23 0.36 -3.92
C CYS A 30 6.66 1.20 -5.08
N ILE A 31 5.64 0.71 -5.79
CA ILE A 31 4.99 1.48 -6.86
C ILE A 31 4.33 2.74 -6.29
N ALA A 32 3.57 2.61 -5.19
CA ALA A 32 2.96 3.76 -4.53
C ALA A 32 4.01 4.76 -4.00
N ALA A 33 5.13 4.26 -3.44
CA ALA A 33 6.24 5.09 -2.96
C ALA A 33 6.87 5.91 -4.10
N LYS A 34 7.05 5.30 -5.27
CA LYS A 34 7.60 5.98 -6.46
C LYS A 34 6.73 7.14 -6.92
N HIS A 35 5.41 7.02 -6.79
CA HIS A 35 4.48 8.13 -7.11
C HIS A 35 4.49 9.25 -6.08
N LEU A 36 5.02 9.03 -4.87
CA LEU A 36 5.21 10.09 -3.88
C LEU A 36 6.45 10.92 -4.21
N ASN A 37 7.60 10.27 -4.36
CA ASN A 37 8.83 10.82 -4.95
C ASN A 37 9.93 9.72 -5.01
N ASP A 38 10.97 9.97 -5.79
CA ASP A 38 12.07 9.02 -6.00
C ASP A 38 12.89 8.75 -4.74
N GLU A 39 13.15 9.78 -3.91
CA GLU A 39 13.94 9.66 -2.68
C GLU A 39 13.27 8.71 -1.68
N PHE A 40 11.98 8.93 -1.40
CA PHE A 40 11.17 8.05 -0.57
C PHE A 40 11.10 6.64 -1.14
N PHE A 41 10.99 6.48 -2.46
CA PHE A 41 11.01 5.16 -3.10
C PHE A 41 12.32 4.41 -2.85
N TYR A 42 13.46 5.05 -3.07
CA TYR A 42 14.76 4.40 -2.89
C TYR A 42 15.03 4.06 -1.42
N LEU A 43 14.68 4.96 -0.50
CA LEU A 43 14.74 4.69 0.94
C LEU A 43 13.81 3.53 1.31
N TYR A 44 12.52 3.62 1.00
CA TYR A 44 11.56 2.55 1.32
C TYR A 44 12.00 1.19 0.76
N LYS A 45 12.49 1.16 -0.48
CA LYS A 45 12.96 -0.08 -1.12
C LYS A 45 14.21 -0.65 -0.44
N SER A 46 15.06 0.17 0.18
CA SER A 46 16.29 -0.30 0.83
C SER A 46 16.04 -1.16 2.06
N MET A 47 14.85 -1.07 2.68
CA MET A 47 14.48 -1.83 3.89
C MET A 47 14.68 -3.34 3.74
N ILE A 48 14.55 -3.88 2.53
CA ILE A 48 14.76 -5.32 2.25
C ILE A 48 16.21 -5.76 2.50
N ASN A 49 17.14 -4.82 2.61
CA ASN A 49 18.55 -5.07 2.87
C ASN A 49 18.88 -5.06 4.36
N ASN A 50 17.98 -4.60 5.23
CA ASN A 50 18.22 -4.58 6.67
C ASN A 50 18.36 -6.03 7.18
N ARG A 51 19.39 -6.26 7.99
CA ARG A 51 19.76 -7.57 8.55
C ARG A 51 19.84 -7.53 10.07
N ASN A 52 20.16 -6.38 10.64
CA ASN A 52 20.42 -6.20 12.06
C ASN A 52 19.76 -4.93 12.61
N GLU A 53 19.84 -4.73 13.92
CA GLU A 53 19.23 -3.60 14.63
C GLU A 53 19.80 -2.23 14.19
N GLU A 54 21.09 -2.16 13.87
CA GLU A 54 21.74 -0.93 13.41
C GLU A 54 21.21 -0.50 12.04
N ASP A 55 21.06 -1.43 11.10
CA ASP A 55 20.45 -1.16 9.79
C ASP A 55 19.02 -0.62 9.94
N TRP A 56 18.24 -1.18 10.88
CA TRP A 56 16.88 -0.73 11.15
C TRP A 56 16.85 0.66 11.77
N LYS A 57 17.78 0.95 12.69
CA LYS A 57 17.90 2.27 13.31
C LYS A 57 18.28 3.34 12.28
N GLU A 58 19.27 3.06 11.42
CA GLU A 58 19.67 3.97 10.35
C GLU A 58 18.50 4.21 9.37
N PHE A 59 17.80 3.14 8.98
CA PHE A 59 16.62 3.25 8.13
C PHE A 59 15.54 4.13 8.75
N ASP A 60 15.23 3.92 10.03
CA ASP A 60 14.22 4.70 10.75
C ASP A 60 14.63 6.18 10.84
N GLU A 61 15.90 6.48 11.09
CA GLU A 61 16.43 7.85 11.10
C GLU A 61 16.27 8.52 9.72
N CYS A 62 16.71 7.86 8.64
CA CYS A 62 16.60 8.38 7.27
C CYS A 62 15.14 8.55 6.82
N ILE A 63 14.25 7.60 7.15
CA ILE A 63 12.83 7.69 6.79
C ILE A 63 12.15 8.82 7.56
N ASN A 64 12.43 8.98 8.85
CA ASN A 64 11.85 10.06 9.64
C ASN A 64 12.31 11.43 9.12
N ASP A 65 13.59 11.57 8.78
CA ASP A 65 14.13 12.78 8.15
C ASP A 65 13.45 13.06 6.80
N CYS A 66 13.33 12.03 5.94
CA CYS A 66 12.63 12.14 4.66
C CYS A 66 11.16 12.58 4.83
N ILE A 67 10.44 12.03 5.81
CA ILE A 67 9.05 12.40 6.08
C ILE A 67 8.95 13.86 6.57
N GLN A 68 9.87 14.29 7.43
CA GLN A 68 9.87 15.63 8.03
C GLN A 68 10.31 16.73 7.06
N HIS A 69 11.36 16.47 6.28
CA HIS A 69 12.05 17.50 5.50
C HIS A 69 11.75 17.43 4.00
N HIS A 70 11.42 16.26 3.46
CA HIS A 70 11.34 16.03 2.00
C HIS A 70 9.91 15.98 1.43
N LYS A 71 8.95 16.59 2.12
CA LYS A 71 7.61 16.91 1.57
C LYS A 71 6.90 15.70 0.96
N LEU A 72 6.82 14.58 1.68
CA LEU A 72 5.63 13.74 1.48
C LEU A 72 4.45 14.69 1.69
N ASP A 73 3.65 14.88 0.63
CA ASP A 73 2.62 15.91 0.58
C ASP A 73 1.90 15.95 1.95
N LYS A 74 1.74 17.12 2.59
CA LYS A 74 1.13 17.21 3.93
C LYS A 74 -0.15 16.38 4.01
N THR A 75 -0.86 16.35 2.89
CA THR A 75 -2.00 15.48 2.63
C THR A 75 -1.68 13.99 2.91
N ALA A 76 -0.64 13.37 2.35
CA ALA A 76 -0.28 11.96 2.59
C ALA A 76 -0.12 11.63 4.09
N SER A 77 0.49 12.53 4.87
CA SER A 77 0.62 12.40 6.33
C SER A 77 -0.73 12.55 7.05
N ASP A 78 -1.56 13.52 6.65
CA ASP A 78 -2.84 13.83 7.31
C ASP A 78 -3.90 12.73 7.20
N CYS A 79 -3.87 11.92 6.13
CA CYS A 79 -4.86 10.84 5.94
C CYS A 79 -4.38 9.46 6.39
N LYS A 80 -3.22 9.38 7.07
CA LYS A 80 -2.60 8.11 7.46
C LYS A 80 -2.28 7.20 6.25
N LEU A 81 -1.82 7.78 5.13
CA LEU A 81 -1.33 6.96 4.02
C LEU A 81 -0.04 6.24 4.41
N LEU A 82 0.79 6.82 5.29
CA LEU A 82 2.01 6.20 5.81
C LEU A 82 1.77 4.85 6.49
N ASP A 83 0.61 4.65 7.11
CA ASP A 83 0.20 3.37 7.68
C ASP A 83 0.18 2.25 6.62
N PHE A 84 -0.12 2.57 5.35
CA PHE A 84 -0.03 1.59 4.26
C PHE A 84 1.39 1.06 4.05
N PHE A 85 2.40 1.91 4.25
CA PHE A 85 3.81 1.58 4.00
C PHE A 85 4.46 0.86 5.19
N PHE A 86 4.11 1.25 6.41
CA PHE A 86 4.86 0.86 7.62
C PHE A 86 4.11 -0.08 8.57
N LEU A 87 2.79 -0.25 8.43
CA LEU A 87 2.10 -1.29 9.21
C LEU A 87 2.55 -2.68 8.74
N SER A 88 2.62 -3.58 9.71
CA SER A 88 2.88 -5.01 9.53
C SER A 88 2.08 -5.61 8.38
N ASP A 89 2.68 -6.56 7.67
CA ASP A 89 2.00 -7.34 6.63
C ASP A 89 0.96 -8.29 7.24
N CYS A 90 1.01 -8.52 8.55
CA CYS A 90 0.00 -9.24 9.32
C CYS A 90 -0.88 -8.22 10.08
N GLU A 91 -2.16 -8.13 9.72
CA GLU A 91 -3.21 -7.36 10.43
C GLU A 91 -3.18 -5.83 10.26
N GLY A 92 -2.67 -5.34 9.14
CA GLY A 92 -2.71 -3.91 8.85
C GLY A 92 -4.06 -3.41 8.34
N LYS A 93 -4.31 -2.11 8.48
CA LYS A 93 -5.54 -1.47 8.01
C LYS A 93 -5.34 0.01 7.70
N ILE A 94 -6.07 0.52 6.72
CA ILE A 94 -6.12 1.94 6.38
C ILE A 94 -7.55 2.43 6.15
N THR A 95 -7.78 3.72 6.40
CA THR A 95 -9.11 4.34 6.27
C THR A 95 -9.48 4.63 4.82
N TYR A 96 -10.76 4.91 4.55
CA TYR A 96 -11.21 5.37 3.23
C TYR A 96 -10.46 6.61 2.71
N GLY A 97 -9.99 7.49 3.60
CA GLY A 97 -9.20 8.68 3.22
C GLY A 97 -7.83 8.30 2.66
N ALA A 98 -7.14 7.34 3.28
CA ALA A 98 -5.91 6.76 2.76
C ALA A 98 -6.17 5.97 1.46
N CYS A 99 -7.26 5.21 1.39
CA CYS A 99 -7.64 4.47 0.17
C CYS A 99 -7.85 5.40 -1.03
N LYS A 100 -8.46 6.57 -0.81
CA LYS A 100 -8.62 7.60 -1.86
C LYS A 100 -7.26 8.03 -2.43
N LYS A 101 -6.29 8.34 -1.58
CA LYS A 101 -4.97 8.80 -2.03
C LYS A 101 -4.18 7.69 -2.69
N LEU A 102 -4.24 6.48 -2.14
CA LEU A 102 -3.62 5.33 -2.76
C LEU A 102 -4.20 5.08 -4.17
N TYR A 103 -5.53 5.21 -4.34
CA TYR A 103 -6.15 5.18 -5.65
C TYR A 103 -5.65 6.31 -6.56
N GLU A 104 -5.57 7.54 -6.07
CA GLU A 104 -5.10 8.69 -6.86
C GLU A 104 -3.65 8.56 -7.33
N LEU A 105 -2.77 7.97 -6.51
CA LEU A 105 -1.38 7.65 -6.88
C LEU A 105 -1.33 6.57 -7.97
N LEU A 106 -2.16 5.54 -7.84
CA LEU A 106 -2.10 4.37 -8.71
C LEU A 106 -2.97 4.49 -9.96
N LYS A 107 -3.92 5.45 -10.05
CA LYS A 107 -4.98 5.49 -11.09
C LYS A 107 -4.48 5.35 -12.53
N ASN A 108 -3.27 5.82 -12.82
CA ASN A 108 -2.67 5.80 -14.16
C ASN A 108 -1.76 4.58 -14.43
N GLU A 109 -1.55 3.70 -13.45
CA GLU A 109 -0.81 2.45 -13.65
C GLU A 109 -1.52 1.54 -14.66
N ASP A 110 -0.80 0.61 -15.29
CA ASP A 110 -1.40 -0.38 -16.17
C ASP A 110 -2.34 -1.31 -15.40
N ASP A 111 -3.62 -1.36 -15.79
CA ASP A 111 -4.65 -2.18 -15.14
C ASP A 111 -4.36 -3.67 -15.22
N ASP A 112 -3.71 -4.13 -16.31
CA ASP A 112 -3.42 -5.55 -16.53
C ASP A 112 -2.23 -6.07 -15.73
N GLN A 113 -1.49 -5.17 -15.05
CA GLN A 113 -0.36 -5.54 -14.22
C GLN A 113 -0.80 -6.53 -13.13
N LYS A 114 -0.20 -7.72 -13.15
CA LYS A 114 -0.50 -8.78 -12.19
C LYS A 114 0.10 -8.46 -10.82
N LEU A 115 -0.76 -8.50 -9.80
CA LEU A 115 -0.39 -8.36 -8.39
C LEU A 115 -0.58 -9.69 -7.65
N GLY A 116 -1.59 -10.48 -8.01
CA GLY A 116 -1.87 -11.77 -7.40
C GLY A 116 -0.92 -12.89 -7.80
N TYR A 117 -1.31 -14.12 -7.48
CA TYR A 117 -0.55 -15.32 -7.85
C TYR A 117 -0.65 -15.60 -9.34
N VAL A 118 0.44 -15.39 -10.07
CA VAL A 118 0.53 -15.64 -11.52
C VAL A 118 0.21 -17.11 -11.81
N GLY A 119 -0.71 -17.36 -12.74
CA GLY A 119 -1.19 -18.70 -13.10
C GLY A 119 -2.51 -19.12 -12.45
N LYS A 120 -3.02 -18.36 -11.48
CA LYS A 120 -4.42 -18.49 -11.04
C LYS A 120 -5.36 -17.78 -12.02
N ALA A 121 -6.53 -18.38 -12.28
CA ALA A 121 -7.54 -17.81 -13.15
C ALA A 121 -8.10 -16.47 -12.63
N ASP A 122 -8.10 -16.30 -11.30
CA ASP A 122 -8.54 -15.12 -10.56
C ASP A 122 -7.34 -14.28 -10.05
N CYS A 123 -6.22 -14.29 -10.78
CA CYS A 123 -5.04 -13.52 -10.42
C CYS A 123 -5.36 -12.02 -10.32
N ALA A 124 -5.32 -11.49 -9.10
CA ALA A 124 -5.59 -10.08 -8.82
C ALA A 124 -4.71 -9.15 -9.68
N THR A 125 -5.35 -8.13 -10.24
CA THR A 125 -4.71 -7.13 -11.10
C THR A 125 -4.65 -5.76 -10.42
N MET A 126 -3.88 -4.84 -11.01
CA MET A 126 -3.90 -3.44 -10.60
C MET A 126 -5.28 -2.82 -10.80
N GLY A 127 -5.99 -3.18 -11.88
CA GLY A 127 -7.38 -2.77 -12.10
C GLY A 127 -8.32 -3.22 -10.96
N ASP A 128 -8.19 -4.47 -10.51
CA ASP A 128 -8.99 -4.98 -9.38
C ASP A 128 -8.72 -4.21 -8.10
N LEU A 129 -7.44 -3.91 -7.82
CA LEU A 129 -7.04 -3.11 -6.66
C LEU A 129 -7.62 -1.70 -6.73
N LYS A 130 -7.50 -1.03 -7.87
CA LYS A 130 -8.06 0.31 -8.07
C LYS A 130 -9.57 0.33 -7.84
N ASN A 131 -10.28 -0.67 -8.36
CA ASN A 131 -11.71 -0.82 -8.13
C ASN A 131 -12.04 -1.03 -6.66
N LEU A 132 -11.29 -1.89 -5.96
CA LEU A 132 -11.44 -2.10 -4.52
C LEU A 132 -11.24 -0.80 -3.71
N LEU A 133 -10.17 -0.05 -3.99
CA LEU A 133 -9.88 1.21 -3.31
C LEU A 133 -10.96 2.27 -3.57
N LEU A 134 -11.44 2.37 -4.81
CA LEU A 134 -12.51 3.28 -5.20
C LEU A 134 -13.84 2.91 -4.52
N ASP A 135 -14.16 1.61 -4.46
CA ASP A 135 -15.34 1.09 -3.77
C ASP A 135 -15.29 1.42 -2.27
N ILE A 136 -14.14 1.20 -1.61
CA ILE A 136 -13.94 1.54 -0.19
C ILE A 136 -14.08 3.05 0.04
N TYR A 137 -13.47 3.86 -0.82
CA TYR A 137 -13.56 5.32 -0.73
C TYR A 137 -15.00 5.81 -0.84
N LYS A 138 -15.75 5.35 -1.86
CA LYS A 138 -17.16 5.73 -2.09
C LYS A 138 -18.08 5.32 -0.94
N ASN A 139 -17.81 4.17 -0.32
CA ASN A 139 -18.63 3.63 0.76
C ASN A 139 -18.12 3.99 2.16
N LYS A 140 -17.09 4.86 2.27
CA LYS A 140 -16.46 5.28 3.54
C LYS A 140 -16.02 4.12 4.44
N GLY A 141 -15.60 3.01 3.83
CA GLY A 141 -15.15 1.81 4.54
C GLY A 141 -13.68 1.89 4.99
N ARG A 142 -13.07 0.72 5.10
CA ARG A 142 -11.62 0.57 5.32
C ARG A 142 -11.05 -0.60 4.53
N LEU A 143 -9.77 -0.50 4.19
CA LEU A 143 -9.00 -1.61 3.65
C LEU A 143 -8.29 -2.30 4.82
N GLU A 144 -8.37 -3.62 4.89
CA GLU A 144 -7.67 -4.46 5.86
C GLU A 144 -6.83 -5.49 5.12
N TRP A 145 -5.73 -5.93 5.73
CA TRP A 145 -4.91 -7.00 5.18
C TRP A 145 -4.38 -7.94 6.25
N LEU A 146 -4.40 -9.23 5.91
CA LEU A 146 -4.11 -10.38 6.77
C LEU A 146 -3.39 -11.46 5.97
#